data_AF-A0A7X7SE90-F1
#
_entry.id   AF-A0A7X7SE90-F1
#
_cell.length_a   1.000
_cell.length_b   1.000
_cell.length_c   1.000
_cell.angle_alpha   90.00
_cell.angle_beta   90.00
_cell.angle_gamma   90.00
#
_symmetry.space_group_name_H-M   'P 1'
#
loop_
_entity.id
_entity.type
_entity.pdbx_description
1 polymer ?
#
loop_
_entity_poly.entity_id
_entity_poly.type
_entity_poly.pdbx_seq_one_letter_code
_entity_poly.pdbx_strand_id
1 'polypeptide(L)'
;MPTPSDSLVCFATQPSGAAGARNHTLVDPLPDVCVIHGREAPRRVKINVASRPTIPHDYQTNLERLTTLGDGPFGRWLQRTAKTHSVATSWPVCSACDAALRRPKLTAALTAAAGVGALVFVVVALLVGGQQTWLGIPMFGGIAALLYAPLNIVDPFEVTHAVTSLEGTEVSVLEPHPNFVAALKEGA
;
A
#
# COMPACT_ATOMS: atom_id res chain seq x y z
N MET A 1 -17.78 2.62 12.81
CA MET A 1 -16.48 3.20 13.17
C MET A 1 -15.98 2.41 14.37
N PRO A 2 -14.83 1.71 14.29
CA PRO A 2 -14.27 1.01 15.44
C PRO A 2 -13.95 2.02 16.55
N THR A 3 -14.29 1.65 17.78
CA THR A 3 -14.06 2.47 18.99
C THR A 3 -12.56 2.49 19.34
N PRO A 4 -12.00 3.62 19.79
CA PRO A 4 -10.57 3.79 20.06
C PRO A 4 -10.03 3.01 21.28
N SER A 5 -10.82 2.10 21.87
CA SER A 5 -10.45 1.32 23.05
C SER A 5 -9.60 0.08 22.76
N ASP A 6 -9.54 -0.37 21.50
CA ASP A 6 -8.88 -1.62 21.10
C ASP A 6 -7.63 -1.38 20.23
N SER A 7 -7.20 -0.12 20.09
CA SER A 7 -6.01 0.25 19.33
C SER A 7 -4.79 0.40 20.23
N LEU A 8 -3.75 -0.38 19.94
CA LEU A 8 -2.46 -0.26 20.62
C LEU A 8 -1.66 0.84 19.92
N VAL A 9 -1.38 1.93 20.63
CA VAL A 9 -0.60 3.07 20.13
C VAL A 9 0.89 2.73 20.27
N CYS A 10 1.61 2.67 19.15
CA CYS A 10 3.02 2.28 19.11
C CYS A 10 4.01 3.47 18.95
N PHE A 11 3.55 4.73 19.13
CA PHE A 11 4.33 5.99 19.16
C PHE A 11 5.07 6.46 17.86
N ALA A 12 5.30 7.78 17.74
CA ALA A 12 6.36 8.42 16.91
C ALA A 12 6.91 9.69 17.62
N THR A 13 8.18 10.11 17.46
CA THR A 13 8.69 10.91 16.31
C THR A 13 10.22 11.12 16.39
N GLN A 14 10.90 11.20 15.22
CA GLN A 14 11.99 12.17 14.98
C GLN A 14 11.96 12.60 13.49
N PRO A 15 12.16 13.89 13.15
CA PRO A 15 12.23 14.35 11.77
C PRO A 15 13.61 14.08 11.15
N SER A 16 13.70 13.26 10.10
CA SER A 16 14.92 13.21 9.28
C SER A 16 14.88 14.37 8.27
N GLY A 17 15.73 15.38 8.48
CA GLY A 17 15.89 16.49 7.56
C GLY A 17 16.46 16.04 6.21
N ALA A 18 15.64 16.09 5.16
CA ALA A 18 16.01 16.43 3.79
C ALA A 18 14.71 16.62 2.99
N ALA A 19 14.67 17.67 2.17
CA ALA A 19 13.46 18.22 1.56
C ALA A 19 12.58 17.17 0.84
N GLY A 20 11.28 17.16 1.17
CA GLY A 20 10.22 16.63 0.31
C GLY A 20 9.33 15.53 0.89
N ALA A 21 9.80 14.73 1.85
CA ALA A 21 8.98 13.70 2.50
C ALA A 21 9.29 13.68 4.00
N ARG A 22 8.33 14.07 4.83
CA ARG A 22 8.46 13.98 6.30
C ARG A 22 8.25 12.52 6.70
N ASN A 23 9.28 11.71 6.50
CA ASN A 23 9.31 10.32 6.91
C ASN A 23 9.62 10.27 8.40
N HIS A 24 8.70 9.72 9.18
CA HIS A 24 8.93 9.42 10.59
C HIS A 24 9.39 7.97 10.71
N THR A 25 10.32 7.71 11.63
CA THR A 25 10.75 6.35 12.04
C THR A 25 10.15 6.04 13.40
N LEU A 26 9.64 4.82 13.57
CA LEU A 26 9.14 4.35 14.87
C LEU A 26 10.30 4.27 15.88
N VAL A 27 10.04 4.63 17.13
CA VAL A 27 10.97 4.40 18.25
C VAL A 27 10.65 3.02 18.82
N ASP A 28 11.70 2.25 19.11
CA ASP A 28 11.74 0.89 19.66
C ASP A 28 11.46 -0.31 18.73
N PRO A 29 12.23 -1.41 18.90
CA PRO A 29 12.07 -2.59 18.07
C PRO A 29 10.75 -3.30 18.39
N LEU A 30 9.84 -3.37 17.41
CA LEU A 30 8.66 -4.24 17.45
C LEU A 30 9.06 -5.68 17.81
N PRO A 31 8.27 -6.45 18.57
CA PRO A 31 8.59 -7.84 18.91
C PRO A 31 8.62 -8.73 17.66
N ASP A 32 9.34 -9.85 17.70
CA ASP A 32 9.41 -10.84 16.60
C ASP A 32 8.16 -11.75 16.53
N VAL A 33 6.98 -11.16 16.72
CA VAL A 33 5.69 -11.84 16.67
C VAL A 33 4.82 -11.15 15.62
N CYS A 34 4.17 -11.94 14.78
CA CYS A 34 3.25 -11.45 13.76
C CYS A 34 1.99 -10.89 14.41
N VAL A 35 1.60 -9.69 13.98
CA VAL A 35 0.51 -8.91 14.57
C VAL A 35 -0.85 -9.57 14.41
N ILE A 36 -1.15 -10.12 13.24
CA ILE A 36 -2.44 -10.74 12.93
C ILE A 36 -2.55 -12.15 13.54
N HIS A 37 -1.47 -12.93 13.41
CA HIS A 37 -1.52 -14.36 13.71
C HIS A 37 -0.91 -14.75 15.05
N GLY A 38 -0.19 -13.84 15.73
CA GLY A 38 0.49 -14.14 16.99
C GLY A 38 1.59 -15.20 16.91
N ARG A 39 2.07 -15.52 15.70
CA ARG A 39 3.11 -16.52 15.42
C ARG A 39 4.47 -15.85 15.34
N GLU A 40 5.53 -16.61 15.60
CA GLU A 40 6.91 -16.14 15.38
C GLU A 40 7.09 -15.59 13.95
N ALA A 41 7.78 -14.45 13.88
CA ALA A 41 8.06 -13.75 12.64
C ALA A 41 9.51 -13.98 12.22
N PRO A 42 9.80 -14.97 11.36
CA PRO A 42 11.16 -15.25 10.91
C PRO A 42 11.74 -14.16 10.01
N ARG A 43 10.92 -13.19 9.60
CA ARG A 43 11.30 -12.14 8.67
C ARG A 43 10.67 -10.81 9.07
N ARG A 44 11.41 -9.73 8.83
CA ARG A 44 10.91 -8.36 8.90
C ARG A 44 10.82 -7.76 7.50
N VAL A 45 9.70 -7.11 7.20
CA VAL A 45 9.45 -6.45 5.91
C VAL A 45 9.31 -4.95 6.14
N LYS A 46 9.99 -4.15 5.33
CA LYS A 46 9.80 -2.69 5.34
C LYS A 46 8.44 -2.37 4.74
N ILE A 47 7.57 -1.80 5.56
CA ILE A 47 6.23 -1.37 5.15
C ILE A 47 6.12 0.12 5.42
N ASN A 48 5.66 0.85 4.40
CA ASN A 48 5.34 2.26 4.50
C ASN A 48 3.88 2.36 4.90
N VAL A 49 3.61 2.77 6.13
CA VAL A 49 2.26 3.04 6.60
C VAL A 49 1.95 4.49 6.28
N ALA A 50 1.06 4.71 5.32
CA ALA A 50 0.65 6.02 4.86
C ALA A 50 -0.51 6.58 5.72
N SER A 51 -0.39 7.80 6.21
CA SER A 51 -1.50 8.54 6.80
C SER A 51 -2.63 8.70 5.78
N ARG A 52 -3.85 8.63 6.29
CA ARG A 52 -5.07 8.93 5.53
C ARG A 52 -5.55 10.32 5.96
N PRO A 53 -4.92 11.41 5.47
CA PRO A 53 -5.34 12.75 5.85
C PRO A 53 -6.77 12.98 5.35
N THR A 54 -7.64 13.49 6.23
CA THR A 54 -8.96 13.96 5.82
C THR A 54 -8.76 15.09 4.83
N ILE A 55 -9.31 14.95 3.63
CA ILE A 55 -9.20 15.98 2.60
C ILE A 55 -10.41 16.89 2.72
N PRO A 56 -10.29 18.18 2.35
CA PRO A 56 -11.43 19.06 2.24
C PRO A 56 -12.69 18.51 1.57
N HIS A 57 -12.46 17.58 0.64
CA HIS A 57 -13.50 16.94 -0.14
C HIS A 57 -14.33 15.90 0.64
N ASP A 58 -13.87 15.43 1.80
CA ASP A 58 -14.58 14.43 2.61
C ASP A 58 -15.77 15.05 3.37
N TYR A 59 -15.79 16.37 3.55
CA TYR A 59 -16.90 17.12 4.17
C TYR A 59 -17.76 17.90 3.17
N GLN A 60 -17.43 17.87 1.88
CA GLN A 60 -18.24 18.55 0.86
C GLN A 60 -19.54 17.78 0.60
N THR A 61 -20.64 18.51 0.55
CA THR A 61 -21.96 17.95 0.23
C THR A 61 -22.03 17.56 -1.26
N ASN A 62 -22.91 16.63 -1.62
CA ASN A 62 -23.07 16.15 -3.01
C ASN A 62 -23.30 17.27 -4.04
N LEU A 63 -23.82 18.44 -3.60
CA LEU A 63 -24.13 19.58 -4.46
C LEU A 63 -22.89 20.46 -4.74
N GLU A 64 -22.01 20.63 -3.75
CA GLU A 64 -20.69 21.30 -3.92
C GLU A 64 -19.71 20.44 -4.73
N ARG A 65 -19.90 19.12 -4.70
CA ARG A 65 -19.14 18.14 -5.49
C ARG A 65 -19.42 18.23 -7.01
N LEU A 66 -20.56 18.81 -7.40
CA LEU A 66 -20.95 19.00 -8.82
C LEU A 66 -20.39 20.30 -9.42
N THR A 67 -20.10 21.31 -8.61
CA THR A 67 -19.70 22.65 -9.08
C THR A 67 -18.17 22.83 -9.15
N THR A 68 -17.40 21.95 -8.52
CA THR A 68 -15.93 21.95 -8.55
C THR A 68 -15.39 21.21 -9.77
N LEU A 69 -15.40 21.87 -10.93
CA LEU A 69 -14.88 21.36 -12.22
C LEU A 69 -13.34 21.09 -12.24
N GLY A 70 -12.61 21.41 -11.16
CA GLY A 70 -11.15 21.23 -11.03
C GLY A 70 -10.70 20.01 -10.21
N ASP A 71 -11.58 19.38 -9.44
CA ASP A 71 -11.23 18.30 -8.50
C ASP A 71 -11.58 16.91 -9.04
N GLY A 72 -11.15 16.63 -10.26
CA GLY A 72 -11.25 15.29 -10.86
C GLY A 72 -10.55 14.22 -10.00
N PRO A 73 -10.77 12.93 -10.28
CA PRO A 73 -10.15 11.82 -9.53
C PRO A 73 -8.62 11.96 -9.42
N PHE A 74 -7.98 12.54 -10.43
CA PHE A 74 -6.54 12.83 -10.45
C PHE A 74 -6.14 13.99 -9.53
N GLY A 75 -6.88 15.09 -9.49
CA GLY A 75 -6.63 16.21 -8.58
C GLY A 75 -6.79 15.80 -7.10
N ARG A 76 -7.80 14.97 -6.82
CA ARG A 76 -7.99 14.35 -5.49
C ARG A 76 -6.84 13.44 -5.10
N TRP A 77 -6.36 12.63 -6.05
CA TRP A 77 -5.22 11.76 -5.83
C TRP A 77 -3.93 12.56 -5.58
N LEU A 78 -3.69 13.64 -6.31
CA LEU A 78 -2.55 14.55 -6.08
C LEU A 78 -2.63 15.26 -4.73
N GLN A 79 -3.79 15.78 -4.34
CA GLN A 79 -3.96 16.43 -3.04
C GLN A 79 -3.78 15.43 -1.89
N ARG A 80 -4.25 14.19 -2.06
CA ARG A 80 -4.07 13.12 -1.07
C ARG A 80 -2.59 12.81 -0.93
N THR A 81 -1.91 12.50 -2.04
CA THR A 81 -0.48 12.15 -2.05
C THR A 81 0.42 13.26 -1.53
N ALA A 82 0.13 14.53 -1.83
CA ALA A 82 0.89 15.67 -1.32
C ALA A 82 0.78 15.87 0.20
N LYS A 83 -0.31 15.40 0.83
CA LYS A 83 -0.57 15.52 2.27
C LYS A 83 -0.34 14.21 3.03
N THR A 84 -0.03 13.13 2.31
CA THR A 84 0.23 11.82 2.92
C THR A 84 1.59 11.85 3.61
N HIS A 85 1.57 11.61 4.92
CA HIS A 85 2.77 11.32 5.71
C HIS A 85 2.96 9.81 5.74
N SER A 86 4.15 9.32 5.40
CA SER A 86 4.46 7.88 5.47
C SER A 86 5.46 7.59 6.58
N VAL A 87 5.14 6.61 7.42
CA VAL A 87 6.05 6.06 8.41
C VAL A 87 6.58 4.75 7.85
N ALA A 88 7.88 4.69 7.59
CA ALA A 88 8.54 3.47 7.13
C ALA A 88 9.03 2.69 8.35
N THR A 89 8.51 1.48 8.56
CA THR A 89 8.96 0.63 9.66
C THR A 89 9.09 -0.84 9.25
N SER A 90 9.97 -1.56 9.94
CA SER A 90 10.22 -2.98 9.72
C SER A 90 9.22 -3.81 10.52
N TRP A 91 8.21 -4.34 9.82
CA TRP A 91 7.14 -5.14 10.42
C TRP A 91 7.50 -6.62 10.52
N PRO A 92 7.28 -7.27 11.68
CA PRO A 92 7.40 -8.71 11.83
C PRO A 92 6.29 -9.43 11.05
N VAL A 93 6.67 -10.30 10.12
CA VAL A 93 5.73 -11.10 9.33
C VAL A 93 5.97 -12.61 9.53
N CYS A 94 4.90 -13.35 9.82
CA CYS A 94 4.95 -14.81 9.81
C CYS A 94 5.02 -15.35 8.37
N SER A 95 5.39 -16.62 8.21
CA SER A 95 5.48 -17.28 6.89
C SER A 95 4.18 -17.22 6.07
N ALA A 96 3.02 -17.28 6.73
CA ALA A 96 1.72 -17.15 6.07
C ALA A 96 1.50 -15.73 5.50
N CYS A 97 1.82 -14.70 6.28
CA CYS A 97 1.77 -13.31 5.84
C CYS A 97 2.81 -13.00 4.75
N ASP A 98 4.02 -13.56 4.84
CA ASP A 98 5.05 -13.40 3.81
C ASP A 98 4.59 -14.06 2.49
N ALA A 99 3.96 -15.23 2.54
CA ALA A 99 3.37 -15.86 1.36
C ALA A 99 2.22 -15.01 0.77
N ALA A 100 1.33 -14.48 1.62
CA ALA A 100 0.25 -13.60 1.20
C ALA A 100 0.75 -12.29 0.56
N LEU A 101 1.89 -11.76 1.01
CA LEU A 101 2.53 -10.57 0.40
C LEU A 101 3.28 -10.88 -0.90
N ARG A 102 3.84 -12.09 -1.05
CA ARG A 102 4.67 -12.45 -2.21
C ARG A 102 3.88 -12.99 -3.39
N ARG A 103 2.86 -13.83 -3.15
CA ARG A 103 1.99 -14.40 -4.20
C ARG A 103 1.43 -13.33 -5.16
N PRO A 104 0.77 -12.26 -4.68
CA PRO A 104 0.28 -11.17 -5.52
C PRO A 104 1.38 -10.45 -6.30
N LYS A 105 2.58 -10.29 -5.71
CA LYS A 105 3.71 -9.64 -6.40
C LYS A 105 4.23 -10.49 -7.55
N LEU A 106 4.29 -11.80 -7.36
CA LEU A 106 4.68 -12.74 -8.41
C LEU A 106 3.64 -12.77 -9.53
N THR A 107 2.34 -12.84 -9.19
CA THR A 107 1.29 -12.81 -10.20
C THR A 107 1.27 -11.48 -10.96
N ALA A 108 1.37 -10.35 -10.26
CA ALA A 108 1.47 -9.02 -10.85
C ALA A 108 2.67 -8.90 -11.80
N ALA A 109 3.85 -9.37 -11.38
CA ALA A 109 5.07 -9.35 -12.19
C ALA A 109 4.93 -10.23 -13.45
N LEU A 110 4.34 -11.42 -13.33
CA LEU A 110 4.09 -12.30 -14.47
C LEU A 110 3.07 -11.68 -15.44
N THR A 111 1.98 -11.10 -14.93
CA THR A 111 1.00 -10.39 -15.77
C THR A 111 1.60 -9.18 -16.48
N ALA A 112 2.46 -8.41 -15.79
CA ALA A 112 3.15 -7.29 -16.40
C ALA A 112 4.14 -7.75 -17.48
N ALA A 113 4.93 -8.79 -17.20
CA ALA A 113 5.87 -9.36 -18.17
C ALA A 113 5.14 -9.91 -19.41
N ALA A 114 4.01 -10.60 -19.22
CA ALA A 114 3.17 -11.07 -20.32
C ALA A 114 2.60 -9.89 -21.14
N GLY A 115 2.16 -8.83 -20.47
CA GLY A 115 1.66 -7.62 -21.13
C GLY A 115 2.73 -6.91 -21.97
N VAL A 116 3.93 -6.71 -21.40
CA VAL A 116 5.08 -6.17 -22.14
C VAL A 116 5.45 -7.08 -23.31
N GLY A 117 5.52 -8.39 -23.09
CA GLY A 117 5.82 -9.36 -24.15
C GLY A 117 4.82 -9.30 -25.31
N ALA A 118 3.52 -9.19 -25.02
CA ALA A 118 2.49 -9.04 -26.04
C ALA A 118 2.65 -7.74 -26.85
N LEU A 119 2.99 -6.62 -26.20
CA LEU A 119 3.24 -5.35 -26.89
C LEU A 119 4.51 -5.40 -27.75
N VAL A 120 5.59 -5.97 -27.23
CA VAL A 120 6.83 -6.17 -27.99
C VAL A 120 6.57 -7.04 -29.22
N PHE A 121 5.78 -8.11 -29.07
CA PHE A 121 5.37 -8.96 -30.18
C PHE A 121 4.64 -8.18 -31.27
N VAL A 122 3.68 -7.31 -30.89
CA VAL A 122 2.96 -6.45 -31.84
C VAL A 122 3.91 -5.53 -32.59
N VAL A 123 4.85 -4.90 -31.88
CA VAL A 123 5.85 -4.00 -32.50
C VAL A 123 6.71 -4.76 -33.51
N VAL A 124 7.23 -5.94 -33.14
CA VAL A 124 8.03 -6.77 -34.04
C VAL A 124 7.22 -7.22 -35.26
N ALA A 125 5.99 -7.67 -35.07
CA ALA A 125 5.11 -8.09 -36.16
C ALA A 125 4.85 -6.95 -37.16
N LEU A 126 4.63 -5.73 -36.67
CA LEU A 126 4.46 -4.55 -37.51
C LEU A 126 5.74 -4.19 -38.28
N LEU A 127 6.92 -4.28 -37.64
CA LEU A 127 8.21 -4.00 -38.28
C LEU A 127 8.54 -4.99 -39.40
N VAL A 128 8.11 -6.24 -39.29
CA VAL A 128 8.30 -7.29 -40.33
C VAL A 128 7.27 -7.16 -41.47
N GLY A 129 6.44 -6.11 -41.46
CA GLY A 129 5.44 -5.86 -42.50
C GLY A 129 4.11 -6.60 -42.29
N GLY A 130 3.87 -7.12 -41.09
CA GLY A 130 2.61 -7.76 -40.71
C GLY A 130 1.50 -6.74 -40.49
N GLN A 131 0.84 -6.29 -41.55
CA GLN A 131 -0.45 -5.61 -41.43
C GLN A 131 -1.57 -6.65 -41.38
N GLN A 132 -1.80 -7.18 -40.17
CA GLN A 132 -2.81 -8.20 -39.92
C GLN A 132 -3.78 -7.70 -38.85
N THR A 133 -5.09 -7.76 -39.14
CA THR A 133 -6.17 -7.33 -38.24
C THR A 133 -6.21 -8.08 -36.91
N TRP A 134 -5.62 -9.28 -36.83
CA TRP A 134 -5.57 -10.07 -35.59
C TRP A 134 -4.60 -9.52 -34.53
N LEU A 135 -3.70 -8.58 -34.89
CA LEU A 135 -2.77 -7.94 -33.95
C LEU A 135 -3.48 -7.06 -32.89
N GLY A 136 -4.76 -6.75 -33.08
CA GLY A 136 -5.57 -6.09 -32.06
C GLY A 136 -5.68 -6.90 -30.76
N ILE A 137 -5.76 -8.22 -30.84
CA ILE A 137 -5.91 -9.11 -29.67
C ILE A 137 -4.70 -8.99 -28.73
N PRO A 138 -3.44 -9.20 -29.17
CA PRO A 138 -2.29 -9.04 -28.29
C PRO A 138 -2.08 -7.57 -27.85
N MET A 139 -2.47 -6.58 -28.67
CA MET A 139 -2.37 -5.18 -28.28
C MET A 139 -3.30 -4.83 -27.11
N PHE A 140 -4.60 -5.09 -27.24
CA PHE A 140 -5.58 -4.82 -26.18
C PHE A 140 -5.38 -5.73 -24.97
N GLY A 141 -5.04 -7.01 -25.19
CA GLY A 141 -4.70 -7.93 -24.12
C GLY A 141 -3.47 -7.49 -23.32
N GLY A 142 -2.44 -6.99 -24.00
CA GLY A 142 -1.23 -6.47 -23.36
C GLY A 142 -1.49 -5.23 -22.51
N ILE A 143 -2.28 -4.28 -23.04
CA ILE A 143 -2.69 -3.07 -22.29
C ILE A 143 -3.54 -3.46 -21.06
N ALA A 144 -4.53 -4.34 -21.23
CA ALA A 144 -5.37 -4.79 -20.13
C ALA A 144 -4.56 -5.48 -19.03
N ALA A 145 -3.59 -6.32 -19.40
CA ALA A 145 -2.69 -6.97 -18.45
C ALA A 145 -1.83 -5.97 -17.67
N LEU A 146 -1.33 -4.92 -18.33
CA LEU A 146 -0.57 -3.85 -17.67
C LEU A 146 -1.43 -3.01 -16.73
N LEU A 147 -2.68 -2.74 -17.09
CA LEU A 147 -3.63 -2.04 -16.22
C LEU A 147 -4.07 -2.89 -15.02
N TYR A 148 -4.12 -4.21 -15.18
CA TYR A 148 -4.52 -5.15 -14.13
C TYR A 148 -3.38 -5.47 -13.14
N ALA A 149 -2.12 -5.46 -13.60
CA ALA A 149 -0.96 -5.76 -12.77
C ALA A 149 -0.89 -4.99 -11.43
N PRO A 150 -1.09 -3.65 -11.38
CA PRO A 150 -1.06 -2.92 -10.10
C PRO A 150 -2.23 -3.23 -9.17
N LEU A 151 -3.37 -3.70 -9.69
CA LEU A 151 -4.54 -4.07 -8.88
C LEU A 151 -4.34 -5.37 -8.11
N ASN A 152 -3.39 -6.20 -8.52
CA ASN A 152 -3.04 -7.43 -7.82
C ASN A 152 -2.16 -7.20 -6.59
N ILE A 153 -1.69 -5.98 -6.32
CA ILE A 153 -0.82 -5.71 -5.17
C ILE A 153 -1.66 -5.63 -3.90
N VAL A 154 -1.46 -6.58 -2.98
CA VAL A 154 -2.07 -6.56 -1.64
C VAL A 154 -1.71 -5.27 -0.91
N ASP A 155 -2.73 -4.60 -0.38
CA ASP A 155 -2.56 -3.39 0.43
C ASP A 155 -1.75 -3.76 1.69
N PRO A 156 -0.62 -3.08 1.99
CA PRO A 156 0.13 -3.33 3.20
C PRO A 156 -0.70 -3.23 4.49
N PHE A 157 -1.81 -2.50 4.46
CA PHE A 157 -2.80 -2.45 5.53
C PHE A 157 -3.36 -3.82 5.92
N GLU A 158 -3.67 -4.69 4.94
CA GLU A 158 -4.25 -6.01 5.20
C GLU A 158 -3.34 -6.93 6.01
N VAL A 159 -2.03 -6.67 6.00
CA VAL A 159 -1.04 -7.53 6.66
C VAL A 159 -0.51 -6.95 7.96
N THR A 160 -0.66 -5.63 8.14
CA THR A 160 -0.16 -4.91 9.32
C THR A 160 -1.26 -4.49 10.28
N HIS A 161 -2.50 -4.35 9.80
CA HIS A 161 -3.60 -3.70 10.52
C HIS A 161 -3.21 -2.34 11.11
N ALA A 162 -2.19 -1.70 10.53
CA ALA A 162 -1.59 -0.48 11.04
C ALA A 162 -2.33 0.71 10.47
N VAL A 163 -2.90 1.52 11.35
CA VAL A 163 -3.49 2.82 11.02
C VAL A 163 -2.62 3.90 11.61
N THR A 164 -2.16 4.81 10.76
CA THR A 164 -1.51 6.05 11.19
C THR A 164 -2.54 7.10 11.60
N SER A 165 -2.18 7.93 12.57
CA SER A 165 -2.95 9.13 12.92
C SER A 165 -3.09 10.06 11.72
N LEU A 166 -4.09 10.93 11.76
CA LEU A 166 -4.36 11.93 10.72
C LEU A 166 -3.12 12.78 10.39
N GLU A 167 -2.37 13.14 11.42
CA GLU A 167 -1.15 13.94 11.34
C GLU A 167 0.11 13.09 11.03
N GLY A 168 -0.01 11.76 10.93
CA GLY A 168 1.11 10.85 10.71
C GLY A 168 2.10 10.77 11.87
N THR A 169 1.68 11.24 13.05
CA THR A 169 2.48 11.33 14.28
C THR A 169 2.44 10.07 15.13
N GLU A 170 1.49 9.18 14.90
CA GLU A 170 1.33 7.95 15.67
C GLU A 170 0.92 6.82 14.74
N VAL A 171 1.44 5.62 15.00
CA VAL A 171 0.97 4.39 14.37
C VAL A 171 0.21 3.60 15.43
N SER A 172 -1.03 3.28 15.12
CA SER A 172 -1.90 2.44 15.93
C SER A 172 -2.13 1.11 15.23
N VAL A 173 -2.20 0.02 15.98
CA VAL A 173 -2.54 -1.30 15.43
C VAL A 173 -3.96 -1.64 15.83
N LEU A 174 -4.81 -1.92 14.84
CA LEU A 174 -6.18 -2.35 15.08
C LEU A 174 -6.24 -3.86 15.35
N GLU A 175 -6.92 -4.23 16.43
CA GLU A 175 -7.19 -5.63 16.79
C GLU A 175 -5.93 -6.52 16.76
N PRO A 176 -4.86 -6.16 17.50
CA PRO A 176 -3.65 -6.98 17.55
C PRO A 176 -3.93 -8.33 18.22
N HIS A 177 -3.27 -9.38 17.73
CA HIS A 177 -3.37 -10.70 18.35
C HIS A 177 -2.87 -10.66 19.82
N PRO A 178 -3.51 -11.37 20.77
CA PRO A 178 -3.11 -11.36 22.18
C PRO A 178 -1.62 -11.67 22.42
N ASN A 179 -1.05 -12.64 21.72
CA ASN A 179 0.39 -12.95 21.79
C ASN A 179 1.29 -11.78 21.38
N PHE A 180 0.85 -10.95 20.41
CA PHE A 180 1.59 -9.76 20.02
C PHE A 180 1.54 -8.70 21.13
N VAL A 181 0.38 -8.52 21.76
CA VAL A 181 0.21 -7.63 22.92
C VAL A 181 1.04 -8.12 24.12
N ALA A 182 1.08 -9.43 24.36
CA ALA A 182 1.89 -10.02 25.42
C ALA A 182 3.39 -9.79 25.17
N ALA A 183 3.88 -10.08 23.95
CA ALA A 183 5.27 -9.86 23.58
C ALA A 183 5.67 -8.38 23.62
N LEU A 184 4.74 -7.46 23.30
CA LEU A 184 4.96 -6.02 23.48
C LEU A 184 5.14 -5.63 24.96
N LYS A 185 4.38 -6.24 25.87
CA LYS A 185 4.48 -5.97 27.31
C LYS A 185 5.72 -6.59 27.96
N GLU A 186 6.25 -7.67 27.40
CA GLU A 186 7.47 -8.33 27.88
C GLU A 186 8.75 -7.62 27.41
N GLY A 187 8.68 -6.91 26.27
CA GLY A 187 9.79 -6.17 25.68
C GLY A 187 9.86 -4.66 26.02
N ALA A 188 8.86 -4.13 26.75
CA ALA A 188 8.80 -2.74 27.23
C ALA A 188 9.26 -2.64 28.69
#